data_AF-A0A2T6B5F8-F1
#
_entry.id   AF-A0A2T6B5F8-F1
#
_cell.length_a   1.000
_cell.length_b   1.000
_cell.length_c   1.000
_cell.angle_alpha   90.00
_cell.angle_beta   90.00
_cell.angle_gamma   90.00
#
_symmetry.space_group_name_H-M   'P 1'
#
loop_
_entity.id
_entity.type
_entity.pdbx_description
1 polymer ?
#
loop_
_entity_poly.entity_id
_entity_poly.type
_entity_poly.pdbx_seq_one_letter_code
_entity_poly.pdbx_strand_id
1 'polypeptide(L)'
;MRGTDETERLIGTSGDDVLVAGGGADIVKGGDGADYFVLSATDASNGYVNDIKDFNVSEGDTLMIVDVPQALVDADPADWMRFVKSGTLGELQVDLTGSGFETMAQFRWGRDLTVEGLLAEGALEIGATSTPADGGETGGGTDGGETPPADTSADEDGNFALQVPDTEIMPGDYGSVSVEVSGLDADASAVIQVVSHPGVPGQKVTADGTVEFDLSGFEPGSIEFSAVITDDAGNTLTKVSDSLTLAASESPEPGTGGEGNPYDGLDPTHMGTASDDYLKGGSGADILIGGAGLDRIWAEGGDDILDGGAGGDKLFGGVGADTFVFRAETLGQGVDELKDFDASEGDMLAVIGLVPEGAADPSGWLRFVDQGTVSVMQVDLSGSGSDFEDVAVIRDGRGLDVETMLANDVLELY
;
A
#
# COMPACT_ATOMS: atom_id res chain seq x y z
N MET A 1 -2.50 -12.10 -10.24
CA MET A 1 -3.61 -13.09 -10.27
C MET A 1 -3.21 -14.30 -9.43
N ARG A 2 -4.13 -14.86 -8.63
CA ARG A 2 -3.84 -15.99 -7.73
C ARG A 2 -4.88 -17.09 -7.90
N GLY A 3 -4.41 -18.32 -8.16
CA GLY A 3 -5.25 -19.52 -8.22
C GLY A 3 -5.64 -20.04 -6.84
N THR A 4 -6.58 -20.98 -6.84
CA THR A 4 -7.11 -21.67 -5.66
C THR A 4 -6.49 -23.05 -5.54
N ASP A 5 -7.17 -24.02 -4.92
CA ASP A 5 -6.73 -25.42 -4.85
C ASP A 5 -7.36 -26.28 -5.98
N GLU A 6 -8.05 -25.66 -6.94
CA GLU A 6 -8.66 -26.33 -8.11
C GLU A 6 -7.81 -26.12 -9.38
N THR A 7 -8.18 -26.81 -10.47
CA THR A 7 -7.52 -26.61 -11.78
C THR A 7 -8.09 -25.39 -12.48
N GLU A 8 -7.23 -24.39 -12.73
CA GLU A 8 -7.62 -23.11 -13.28
C GLU A 8 -6.85 -22.70 -14.54
N ARG A 9 -7.28 -21.56 -15.10
CA ARG A 9 -6.63 -20.90 -16.23
C ARG A 9 -6.32 -19.48 -15.81
N LEU A 10 -5.05 -19.23 -15.53
CA LEU A 10 -4.51 -17.93 -15.19
C LEU A 10 -3.98 -17.33 -16.49
N ILE A 11 -4.59 -16.24 -16.95
CA ILE A 11 -4.24 -15.58 -18.21
C ILE A 11 -4.02 -14.11 -17.89
N GLY A 12 -2.77 -13.68 -17.91
CA GLY A 12 -2.39 -12.28 -17.77
C GLY A 12 -2.81 -11.44 -18.98
N THR A 13 -2.55 -10.15 -18.85
CA THR A 13 -2.99 -9.10 -19.74
C THR A 13 -1.87 -8.72 -20.72
N SER A 14 -1.84 -7.47 -21.16
CA SER A 14 -0.69 -6.89 -21.84
C SER A 14 0.01 -5.99 -20.83
N GLY A 15 1.26 -6.28 -20.52
CA GLY A 15 2.01 -5.70 -19.40
C GLY A 15 2.62 -6.81 -18.53
N ASP A 16 3.34 -6.42 -17.50
CA ASP A 16 4.03 -7.33 -16.58
C ASP A 16 3.02 -7.88 -15.56
N ASP A 17 2.78 -9.19 -15.56
CA ASP A 17 1.79 -9.84 -14.70
C ASP A 17 2.43 -10.76 -13.64
N VAL A 18 1.91 -10.73 -12.40
CA VAL A 18 2.23 -11.74 -11.37
C VAL A 18 1.17 -12.84 -11.39
N LEU A 19 1.59 -14.09 -11.61
CA LEU A 19 0.72 -15.25 -11.79
C LEU A 19 1.07 -16.33 -10.78
N VAL A 20 0.29 -16.42 -9.71
CA VAL A 20 0.43 -17.43 -8.67
C VAL A 20 -0.49 -18.60 -8.99
N ALA A 21 0.09 -19.77 -9.31
CA ALA A 21 -0.66 -20.94 -9.73
C ALA A 21 -1.69 -21.40 -8.69
N GLY A 22 -1.34 -21.35 -7.39
CA GLY A 22 -2.16 -21.96 -6.35
C GLY A 22 -1.83 -23.45 -6.22
N GLY A 23 -2.76 -24.24 -5.68
CA GLY A 23 -2.69 -25.69 -5.71
C GLY A 23 -3.54 -26.26 -6.85
N GLY A 24 -3.09 -27.32 -7.50
CA GLY A 24 -3.81 -27.88 -8.65
C GLY A 24 -2.97 -27.90 -9.92
N ALA A 25 -3.54 -28.44 -11.01
CA ALA A 25 -2.83 -28.58 -12.28
C ALA A 25 -3.22 -27.43 -13.23
N ASP A 26 -2.66 -26.25 -13.01
CA ASP A 26 -3.10 -25.01 -13.66
C ASP A 26 -2.55 -24.81 -15.06
N ILE A 27 -3.26 -23.99 -15.85
CA ILE A 27 -2.75 -23.45 -17.11
C ILE A 27 -2.42 -21.99 -16.87
N VAL A 28 -1.13 -21.67 -16.92
CA VAL A 28 -0.64 -20.31 -16.65
C VAL A 28 -0.10 -19.70 -17.93
N LYS A 29 -0.60 -18.51 -18.26
CA LYS A 29 -0.19 -17.73 -19.42
C LYS A 29 0.06 -16.29 -18.98
N GLY A 30 1.30 -15.83 -19.14
CA GLY A 30 1.78 -14.46 -18.93
C GLY A 30 1.03 -13.47 -19.80
N GLY A 31 1.41 -13.37 -21.06
CA GLY A 31 0.91 -12.32 -21.93
C GLY A 31 2.04 -11.74 -22.75
N ASP A 32 1.96 -10.45 -23.01
CA ASP A 32 3.11 -9.67 -23.50
C ASP A 32 3.64 -8.89 -22.28
N GLY A 33 4.91 -9.01 -21.92
CA GLY A 33 5.46 -8.35 -20.72
C GLY A 33 6.61 -9.14 -20.11
N ALA A 34 7.17 -8.63 -19.01
CA ALA A 34 8.08 -9.36 -18.14
C ALA A 34 7.27 -9.97 -16.99
N ASP A 35 6.87 -11.22 -17.13
CA ASP A 35 5.88 -11.86 -16.24
C ASP A 35 6.54 -12.65 -15.10
N TYR A 36 5.89 -12.64 -13.94
CA TYR A 36 6.36 -13.32 -12.73
C TYR A 36 5.48 -14.53 -12.40
N PHE A 37 6.02 -15.73 -12.61
CA PHE A 37 5.31 -16.99 -12.41
C PHE A 37 5.66 -17.59 -11.05
N VAL A 38 4.66 -17.83 -10.18
CA VAL A 38 4.87 -18.40 -8.85
C VAL A 38 4.26 -19.80 -8.77
N LEU A 39 5.09 -20.81 -8.49
CA LEU A 39 4.71 -22.21 -8.39
C LEU A 39 5.06 -22.78 -7.01
N SER A 40 4.20 -23.62 -6.44
CA SER A 40 4.52 -24.31 -5.18
C SER A 40 5.33 -25.56 -5.44
N ALA A 41 6.44 -25.74 -4.73
CA ALA A 41 7.23 -26.97 -4.79
C ALA A 41 6.39 -28.20 -4.36
N THR A 42 5.40 -27.99 -3.50
CA THR A 42 4.54 -29.06 -2.98
C THR A 42 3.60 -29.66 -4.02
N ASP A 43 3.36 -28.96 -5.14
CA ASP A 43 2.55 -29.46 -6.25
C ASP A 43 3.08 -30.78 -6.80
N ALA A 44 4.40 -30.91 -6.90
CA ALA A 44 5.06 -32.13 -7.37
C ALA A 44 4.65 -33.34 -6.53
N SER A 45 4.74 -33.19 -5.19
CA SER A 45 4.41 -34.23 -4.23
C SER A 45 2.91 -34.54 -4.15
N ASN A 46 2.07 -33.58 -4.53
CA ASN A 46 0.62 -33.75 -4.66
C ASN A 46 0.20 -34.31 -6.04
N GLY A 47 1.14 -34.48 -6.97
CA GLY A 47 0.90 -34.99 -8.32
C GLY A 47 0.27 -33.96 -9.26
N TYR A 48 0.31 -32.69 -8.90
CA TYR A 48 -0.15 -31.58 -9.72
C TYR A 48 0.96 -31.12 -10.67
N VAL A 49 0.58 -30.86 -11.92
CA VAL A 49 1.52 -30.47 -12.97
C VAL A 49 0.99 -29.24 -13.69
N ASN A 50 1.61 -28.10 -13.44
CA ASN A 50 1.26 -26.82 -14.04
C ASN A 50 1.73 -26.74 -15.51
N ASP A 51 0.92 -26.19 -16.41
CA ASP A 51 1.19 -26.03 -17.84
C ASP A 51 1.44 -24.55 -18.16
N ILE A 52 2.71 -24.17 -18.14
CA ILE A 52 3.20 -22.79 -18.33
C ILE A 52 3.38 -22.53 -19.83
N LYS A 53 2.66 -21.53 -20.34
CA LYS A 53 2.43 -21.38 -21.79
C LYS A 53 3.47 -20.56 -22.53
N ASP A 54 3.99 -19.51 -21.92
CA ASP A 54 4.71 -18.44 -22.61
C ASP A 54 5.92 -17.90 -21.85
N PHE A 55 6.35 -18.54 -20.76
CA PHE A 55 7.58 -18.17 -20.03
C PHE A 55 8.78 -17.96 -20.97
N ASN A 56 9.28 -16.73 -21.00
CA ASN A 56 10.34 -16.27 -21.87
C ASN A 56 11.28 -15.26 -21.18
N VAL A 57 12.43 -15.77 -20.75
CA VAL A 57 13.49 -14.96 -20.13
C VAL A 57 13.97 -13.80 -20.99
N SER A 58 13.81 -13.86 -22.32
CA SER A 58 14.21 -12.75 -23.21
C SER A 58 13.22 -11.57 -23.17
N GLU A 59 12.00 -11.81 -22.71
CA GLU A 59 10.97 -10.78 -22.47
C GLU A 59 11.05 -10.23 -21.04
N GLY A 60 11.81 -10.89 -20.15
CA GLY A 60 12.03 -10.46 -18.77
C GLY A 60 11.36 -11.37 -17.74
N ASP A 61 10.72 -12.45 -18.19
CA ASP A 61 9.98 -13.34 -17.31
C ASP A 61 10.86 -14.00 -16.25
N THR A 62 10.30 -14.11 -15.04
CA THR A 62 10.95 -14.71 -13.87
C THR A 62 10.07 -15.81 -13.27
N LEU A 63 10.70 -16.85 -12.74
CA LEU A 63 10.04 -17.99 -12.13
C LEU A 63 10.39 -18.06 -10.64
N MET A 64 9.39 -18.10 -9.77
CA MET A 64 9.55 -18.29 -8.33
C MET A 64 9.02 -19.66 -7.91
N ILE A 65 9.84 -20.42 -7.19
CA ILE A 65 9.44 -21.67 -6.57
C ILE A 65 9.26 -21.43 -5.07
N VAL A 66 8.04 -21.51 -4.57
CA VAL A 66 7.71 -21.32 -3.14
C VAL A 66 7.47 -22.66 -2.45
N ASP A 67 7.32 -22.65 -1.13
CA ASP A 67 7.11 -23.85 -0.30
C ASP A 67 8.22 -24.90 -0.46
N VAL A 68 9.47 -24.45 -0.60
CA VAL A 68 10.64 -25.33 -0.65
C VAL A 68 11.10 -25.66 0.78
N PRO A 69 11.28 -26.94 1.15
CA PRO A 69 11.86 -27.27 2.45
C PRO A 69 13.19 -26.55 2.65
N GLN A 70 13.41 -25.93 3.82
CA GLN A 70 14.59 -25.10 4.08
C GLN A 70 15.92 -25.81 3.75
N ALA A 71 16.03 -27.10 4.09
CA ALA A 71 17.22 -27.90 3.81
C ALA A 71 17.60 -28.00 2.32
N LEU A 72 16.64 -27.75 1.42
CA LEU A 72 16.87 -27.70 -0.03
C LEU A 72 17.15 -26.28 -0.50
N VAL A 73 16.58 -25.26 0.13
CA VAL A 73 16.97 -23.85 -0.10
C VAL A 73 18.45 -23.65 0.17
N ASP A 74 18.97 -24.25 1.24
CA ASP A 74 20.38 -24.19 1.63
C ASP A 74 21.30 -25.07 0.78
N ALA A 75 20.72 -25.99 0.01
CA ALA A 75 21.45 -26.89 -0.88
C ALA A 75 21.65 -26.25 -2.26
N ASP A 76 22.59 -26.77 -3.05
CA ASP A 76 22.72 -26.37 -4.45
C ASP A 76 21.40 -26.70 -5.18
N PRO A 77 20.69 -25.72 -5.77
CA PRO A 77 19.45 -25.97 -6.50
C PRO A 77 19.60 -27.02 -7.60
N ALA A 78 20.80 -27.19 -8.18
CA ALA A 78 21.04 -28.22 -9.19
C ALA A 78 20.97 -29.66 -8.64
N ASP A 79 21.10 -29.85 -7.32
CA ASP A 79 21.05 -31.17 -6.68
C ASP A 79 19.61 -31.70 -6.53
N TRP A 80 18.64 -30.81 -6.38
CA TRP A 80 17.24 -31.17 -6.11
C TRP A 80 16.25 -30.60 -7.12
N MET A 81 16.66 -29.71 -8.02
CA MET A 81 15.83 -29.15 -9.08
C MET A 81 16.50 -29.29 -10.45
N ARG A 82 15.72 -29.58 -11.49
CA ARG A 82 16.24 -29.66 -12.85
C ARG A 82 15.19 -29.38 -13.91
N PHE A 83 15.66 -28.87 -15.05
CA PHE A 83 14.89 -28.82 -16.28
C PHE A 83 15.27 -29.99 -17.19
N VAL A 84 14.28 -30.76 -17.62
CA VAL A 84 14.47 -31.93 -18.49
C VAL A 84 13.63 -31.76 -19.75
N LYS A 85 14.20 -32.14 -20.90
CA LYS A 85 13.46 -32.17 -22.16
C LYS A 85 12.66 -33.47 -22.28
N SER A 86 11.35 -33.35 -22.45
CA SER A 86 10.41 -34.47 -22.59
C SER A 86 9.65 -34.32 -23.92
N GLY A 87 10.22 -34.86 -24.99
CA GLY A 87 9.67 -34.71 -26.34
C GLY A 87 9.72 -33.25 -26.85
N THR A 88 8.55 -32.64 -27.05
CA THR A 88 8.40 -31.23 -27.47
C THR A 88 8.20 -30.28 -26.29
N LEU A 89 8.12 -30.80 -25.07
CA LEU A 89 7.94 -30.03 -23.85
C LEU A 89 9.23 -30.02 -23.03
N GLY A 90 9.36 -28.98 -22.23
CA GLY A 90 10.24 -28.96 -21.08
C GLY A 90 9.50 -29.33 -19.82
N GLU A 91 10.16 -30.03 -18.91
CA GLU A 91 9.65 -30.35 -17.59
C GLU A 91 10.56 -29.73 -16.54
N LEU A 92 9.98 -28.98 -15.62
CA LEU A 92 10.63 -28.65 -14.35
C LEU A 92 10.32 -29.78 -13.37
N GLN A 93 11.38 -30.36 -12.83
CA GLN A 93 11.30 -31.46 -11.88
C GLN A 93 12.03 -31.09 -10.58
N VAL A 94 11.48 -31.53 -9.46
CA VAL A 94 12.04 -31.34 -8.12
C VAL A 94 12.12 -32.67 -7.36
N ASP A 95 13.10 -32.84 -6.49
CA ASP A 95 13.23 -33.97 -5.56
C ASP A 95 13.24 -33.44 -4.12
N LEU A 96 12.04 -33.30 -3.55
CA LEU A 96 11.89 -32.68 -2.23
C LEU A 96 12.26 -33.60 -1.06
N THR A 97 12.31 -34.91 -1.31
CA THR A 97 12.41 -35.93 -0.26
C THR A 97 13.65 -36.81 -0.38
N GLY A 98 14.45 -36.62 -1.44
CA GLY A 98 15.56 -37.48 -1.81
C GLY A 98 15.12 -38.85 -2.34
N SER A 99 13.84 -39.01 -2.70
CA SER A 99 13.29 -40.29 -3.19
C SER A 99 13.22 -40.35 -4.73
N GLY A 100 13.49 -39.23 -5.39
CA GLY A 100 13.54 -39.09 -6.84
C GLY A 100 12.86 -37.82 -7.32
N PHE A 101 13.21 -37.41 -8.55
CA PHE A 101 12.64 -36.23 -9.20
C PHE A 101 11.20 -36.48 -9.68
N GLU A 102 10.30 -35.57 -9.30
CA GLU A 102 8.90 -35.50 -9.72
C GLU A 102 8.65 -34.24 -10.54
N THR A 103 7.77 -34.31 -11.54
CA THR A 103 7.45 -33.17 -12.41
C THR A 103 6.45 -32.24 -11.73
N MET A 104 6.79 -30.96 -11.61
CA MET A 104 5.90 -29.94 -11.04
C MET A 104 5.27 -29.03 -12.11
N ALA A 105 5.99 -28.82 -13.22
CA ALA A 105 5.52 -27.95 -14.28
C ALA A 105 6.06 -28.37 -15.64
N GLN A 106 5.29 -28.04 -16.67
CA GLN A 106 5.61 -28.23 -18.07
C GLN A 106 5.65 -26.89 -18.80
N PHE A 107 6.61 -26.77 -19.70
CA PHE A 107 6.88 -25.56 -20.48
C PHE A 107 6.88 -25.89 -21.98
N ARG A 108 6.41 -24.95 -22.81
CA ARG A 108 6.45 -25.08 -24.28
C ARG A 108 7.63 -24.27 -24.84
N TRP A 109 8.76 -24.91 -25.09
CA TRP A 109 10.04 -24.20 -25.34
C TRP A 109 10.34 -23.77 -26.78
N GLY A 110 11.12 -22.67 -26.87
CA GLY A 110 12.01 -22.28 -27.96
C GLY A 110 13.53 -22.26 -27.64
N ARG A 111 13.95 -22.42 -26.36
CA ARG A 111 15.35 -22.47 -25.87
C ARG A 111 15.50 -23.59 -24.81
N ASP A 112 16.69 -24.18 -24.67
CA ASP A 112 16.98 -25.18 -23.63
C ASP A 112 17.24 -24.46 -22.28
N LEU A 113 16.34 -24.60 -21.29
CA LEU A 113 16.48 -24.01 -19.95
C LEU A 113 17.34 -24.87 -19.03
N THR A 114 18.07 -24.25 -18.10
CA THR A 114 18.84 -24.92 -17.04
C THR A 114 18.72 -24.12 -15.74
N VAL A 115 18.78 -24.79 -14.59
CA VAL A 115 18.70 -24.12 -13.27
C VAL A 115 19.82 -23.10 -13.13
N GLU A 116 21.07 -23.50 -13.38
CA GLU A 116 22.24 -22.61 -13.34
C GLU A 116 22.10 -21.41 -14.28
N GLY A 117 21.60 -21.64 -15.50
CA GLY A 117 21.40 -20.56 -16.49
C GLY A 117 20.33 -19.57 -16.08
N LEU A 118 19.22 -20.04 -15.50
CA LEU A 118 18.17 -19.14 -14.99
C LEU A 118 18.63 -18.35 -13.77
N LEU A 119 19.33 -18.99 -12.83
CA LEU A 119 19.91 -18.30 -11.68
C LEU A 119 20.93 -17.23 -12.12
N ALA A 120 21.77 -17.53 -13.10
CA ALA A 120 22.76 -16.58 -13.62
C ALA A 120 22.12 -15.40 -14.39
N GLU A 121 20.96 -15.62 -15.01
CA GLU A 121 20.17 -14.59 -15.68
C GLU A 121 19.23 -13.84 -14.72
N GLY A 122 19.16 -14.24 -13.43
CA GLY A 122 18.24 -13.66 -12.45
C GLY A 122 16.77 -14.00 -12.69
N ALA A 123 16.49 -15.04 -13.48
CA ALA A 123 15.15 -15.42 -13.92
C ALA A 123 14.56 -16.60 -13.13
N LEU A 124 15.19 -16.97 -12.01
CA LEU A 124 14.73 -18.03 -11.11
C LEU A 124 14.97 -17.64 -9.65
N GLU A 125 13.92 -17.70 -8.85
CA GLU A 125 13.90 -17.44 -7.42
C GLU A 125 13.35 -18.65 -6.65
N ILE A 126 13.79 -18.84 -5.39
CA ILE A 126 13.48 -20.02 -4.57
C ILE A 126 13.13 -19.54 -3.15
N GLY A 127 11.95 -19.90 -2.63
CA GLY A 127 11.42 -19.48 -1.33
C GLY A 127 10.96 -20.67 -0.46
N ALA A 128 11.14 -20.55 0.85
CA ALA A 128 10.96 -21.65 1.80
C ALA A 128 9.51 -21.96 2.22
N THR A 129 9.24 -23.16 2.76
CA THR A 129 7.96 -23.53 3.41
C THR A 129 7.75 -22.78 4.73
N SER A 130 6.66 -22.03 4.87
CA SER A 130 6.24 -21.50 6.18
C SER A 130 5.57 -22.61 7.01
N THR A 131 6.18 -23.02 8.13
CA THR A 131 5.51 -23.90 9.10
C THR A 131 4.87 -23.04 10.19
N PRO A 132 3.57 -23.20 10.53
CA PRO A 132 2.99 -22.49 11.67
C PRO A 132 3.57 -23.06 12.97
N ALA A 133 4.18 -22.22 13.82
CA ALA A 133 4.64 -22.64 15.13
C ALA A 133 3.46 -22.72 16.12
N ASP A 134 3.18 -23.93 16.60
CA ASP A 134 2.30 -24.19 17.75
C ASP A 134 3.03 -23.82 19.05
N GLY A 135 2.30 -23.20 19.98
CA GLY A 135 2.85 -22.51 21.13
C GLY A 135 3.27 -23.40 22.31
N GLY A 136 4.28 -22.91 23.04
CA GLY A 136 4.45 -23.13 24.48
C GLY A 136 5.40 -24.25 24.91
N GLU A 137 6.50 -23.89 25.60
CA GLU A 137 6.53 -23.95 27.07
C GLU A 137 7.82 -23.36 27.67
N THR A 138 7.64 -22.75 28.84
CA THR A 138 8.66 -22.24 29.77
C THR A 138 9.28 -23.35 30.62
N GLY A 139 10.58 -23.33 30.88
CA GLY A 139 11.17 -24.06 32.02
C GLY A 139 12.69 -24.21 31.98
N GLY A 140 13.39 -23.49 32.86
CA GLY A 140 14.85 -23.42 32.89
C GLY A 140 15.58 -24.64 33.44
N GLY A 141 16.84 -24.77 33.03
CA GLY A 141 17.86 -25.65 33.59
C GLY A 141 19.21 -25.39 32.94
N THR A 142 20.25 -25.17 33.76
CA THR A 142 21.62 -24.90 33.31
C THR A 142 22.36 -26.20 32.96
N ASP A 143 22.83 -26.37 31.72
CA ASP A 143 24.05 -27.14 31.39
C ASP A 143 24.62 -26.68 30.04
N GLY A 144 25.91 -26.88 29.85
CA GLY A 144 26.77 -26.11 28.95
C GLY A 144 26.62 -26.34 27.44
N GLY A 145 27.15 -25.35 26.71
CA GLY A 145 27.65 -25.52 25.34
C GLY A 145 26.58 -25.71 24.27
N GLU A 146 25.40 -25.14 24.45
CA GLU A 146 24.46 -24.97 23.36
C GLU A 146 24.94 -23.79 22.52
N THR A 147 25.31 -24.06 21.26
CA THR A 147 25.24 -23.08 20.19
C THR A 147 23.91 -22.33 20.32
N PRO A 148 23.87 -21.00 20.07
CA PRO A 148 22.61 -20.27 19.99
C PRO A 148 21.62 -21.08 19.14
N PRO A 149 20.30 -21.06 19.42
CA PRO A 149 19.33 -21.63 18.49
C PRO A 149 19.71 -21.16 17.09
N ALA A 150 19.73 -22.09 16.13
CA ALA A 150 20.04 -21.73 14.75
C ALA A 150 19.06 -20.63 14.35
N ASP A 151 19.59 -19.47 13.98
CA ASP A 151 18.88 -18.42 13.27
C ASP A 151 18.28 -19.11 12.03
N THR A 152 16.96 -19.26 12.02
CA THR A 152 16.22 -20.11 11.05
C THR A 152 15.30 -19.31 10.14
N SER A 153 15.20 -17.99 10.32
CA SER A 153 14.31 -17.14 9.54
C SER A 153 14.68 -15.68 9.74
N ALA A 154 14.56 -14.88 8.69
CA ALA A 154 14.86 -13.44 8.75
C ALA A 154 13.81 -12.58 9.52
N ASP A 155 12.91 -13.23 10.27
CA ASP A 155 11.82 -12.67 11.09
C ASP A 155 11.44 -13.73 12.14
N GLU A 156 12.33 -13.99 13.11
CA GLU A 156 12.19 -15.13 14.03
C GLU A 156 10.96 -15.07 14.93
N ASP A 157 10.49 -13.88 15.27
CA ASP A 157 9.31 -13.71 16.12
C ASP A 157 8.02 -13.48 15.31
N GLY A 158 8.12 -13.39 13.97
CA GLY A 158 7.00 -13.29 13.05
C GLY A 158 6.28 -11.96 13.13
N ASN A 159 6.92 -10.92 13.66
CA ASN A 159 6.32 -9.62 13.90
C ASN A 159 6.54 -8.63 12.74
N PHE A 160 7.32 -9.00 11.71
CA PHE A 160 7.61 -8.09 10.61
C PHE A 160 6.33 -7.64 9.89
N ALA A 161 6.21 -6.32 9.75
CA ALA A 161 5.13 -5.68 9.02
C ALA A 161 5.67 -4.66 8.02
N LEU A 162 5.08 -4.68 6.82
CA LEU A 162 5.25 -3.69 5.77
C LEU A 162 3.90 -3.02 5.56
N GLN A 163 3.80 -1.75 5.88
CA GLN A 163 2.54 -1.00 5.86
C GLN A 163 2.63 0.19 4.91
N VAL A 164 1.54 0.45 4.21
CA VAL A 164 1.30 1.70 3.49
C VAL A 164 0.30 2.50 4.31
N PRO A 165 0.74 3.54 5.04
CA PRO A 165 -0.15 4.28 5.94
C PRO A 165 -1.19 5.11 5.19
N ASP A 166 -0.92 5.48 3.94
CA ASP A 166 -1.92 6.08 3.04
C ASP A 166 -2.49 5.00 2.11
N THR A 167 -3.81 5.03 1.90
CA THR A 167 -4.54 4.11 1.01
C THR A 167 -4.85 4.75 -0.35
N GLU A 168 -4.71 6.07 -0.49
CA GLU A 168 -4.87 6.79 -1.75
C GLU A 168 -3.93 8.01 -1.84
N ILE A 169 -2.99 8.00 -2.77
CA ILE A 169 -2.07 9.13 -3.04
C ILE A 169 -2.64 10.01 -4.15
N MET A 170 -2.67 11.33 -3.95
CA MET A 170 -3.02 12.29 -5.00
C MET A 170 -1.80 12.66 -5.86
N PRO A 171 -1.99 13.11 -7.13
CA PRO A 171 -0.87 13.43 -8.01
C PRO A 171 0.15 14.45 -7.48
N GLY A 172 -0.24 15.33 -6.56
CA GLY A 172 0.67 16.25 -5.87
C GLY A 172 1.69 15.53 -4.97
N ASP A 173 1.30 14.38 -4.42
CA ASP A 173 2.01 13.70 -3.33
C ASP A 173 2.82 12.51 -3.84
N TYR A 174 2.74 12.21 -5.14
CA TYR A 174 3.45 11.10 -5.78
C TYR A 174 4.96 11.17 -5.53
N GLY A 175 5.53 12.36 -5.30
CA GLY A 175 6.95 12.54 -5.04
C GLY A 175 7.44 12.03 -3.68
N SER A 176 6.54 11.69 -2.76
CA SER A 176 6.90 11.45 -1.36
C SER A 176 5.99 10.41 -0.67
N VAL A 177 5.80 9.25 -1.30
CA VAL A 177 4.92 8.20 -0.78
C VAL A 177 5.59 7.40 0.32
N SER A 178 5.02 7.40 1.52
CA SER A 178 5.56 6.74 2.70
C SER A 178 5.23 5.24 2.74
N VAL A 179 6.21 4.43 3.13
CA VAL A 179 6.08 3.01 3.45
C VAL A 179 6.72 2.77 4.81
N GLU A 180 6.00 2.16 5.73
CA GLU A 180 6.49 1.88 7.08
C GLU A 180 6.97 0.43 7.21
N VAL A 181 8.13 0.28 7.81
CA VAL A 181 8.71 -1.00 8.22
C VAL A 181 8.76 -1.04 9.74
N SER A 182 8.20 -2.10 10.31
CA SER A 182 8.25 -2.37 11.74
C SER A 182 8.52 -3.84 12.00
N GLY A 183 9.18 -4.16 13.10
CA GLY A 183 9.45 -5.55 13.43
C GLY A 183 10.61 -6.13 12.62
N LEU A 184 11.56 -5.30 12.20
CA LEU A 184 12.79 -5.78 11.60
C LEU A 184 13.75 -6.23 12.70
N ASP A 185 14.16 -7.50 12.64
CA ASP A 185 15.11 -8.08 13.57
C ASP A 185 16.49 -7.39 13.51
N ALA A 186 17.23 -7.44 14.62
CA ALA A 186 18.44 -6.63 14.81
C ALA A 186 19.61 -7.03 13.89
N ASP A 187 19.60 -8.26 13.39
CA ASP A 187 20.51 -8.85 12.41
C ASP A 187 19.91 -8.91 11.00
N ALA A 188 18.70 -8.40 10.80
CA ALA A 188 18.03 -8.38 9.52
C ALA A 188 18.14 -7.03 8.80
N SER A 189 18.04 -7.10 7.47
CA SER A 189 17.88 -5.95 6.59
C SER A 189 16.82 -6.23 5.54
N ALA A 190 16.02 -5.23 5.17
CA ALA A 190 14.99 -5.40 4.15
C ALA A 190 15.28 -4.54 2.91
N VAL A 191 15.00 -5.07 1.72
CA VAL A 191 14.99 -4.31 0.47
C VAL A 191 13.55 -4.14 0.04
N ILE A 192 13.06 -2.90 0.05
CA ILE A 192 11.69 -2.56 -0.30
C ILE A 192 11.62 -2.15 -1.78
N GLN A 193 10.66 -2.69 -2.52
CA GLN A 193 10.49 -2.44 -3.96
C GLN A 193 9.03 -2.17 -4.29
N VAL A 194 8.79 -1.44 -5.39
CA VAL A 194 7.46 -1.24 -5.94
C VAL A 194 7.11 -2.42 -6.84
N VAL A 195 6.06 -3.16 -6.50
CA VAL A 195 5.69 -4.43 -7.17
C VAL A 195 5.31 -4.19 -8.63
N SER A 196 4.55 -3.14 -8.91
CA SER A 196 4.04 -2.83 -10.26
C SER A 196 5.06 -2.12 -11.16
N HIS A 197 6.28 -1.84 -10.66
CA HIS A 197 7.26 -1.09 -11.44
C HIS A 197 8.71 -1.38 -11.00
N PRO A 198 9.31 -2.51 -11.46
CA PRO A 198 10.65 -2.94 -11.05
C PRO A 198 11.79 -2.01 -11.54
N GLY A 199 11.49 -0.95 -12.27
CA GLY A 199 12.44 0.10 -12.68
C GLY A 199 12.81 1.10 -11.59
N VAL A 200 12.06 1.15 -10.47
CA VAL A 200 12.43 1.97 -9.31
C VAL A 200 13.46 1.20 -8.47
N PRO A 201 14.65 1.78 -8.19
CA PRO A 201 15.64 1.12 -7.36
C PRO A 201 15.06 0.77 -5.99
N GLY A 202 15.17 -0.51 -5.61
CA GLY A 202 14.78 -0.95 -4.29
C GLY A 202 15.54 -0.20 -3.19
N GLN A 203 14.85 0.16 -2.11
CA GLN A 203 15.43 0.87 -0.98
C GLN A 203 15.78 -0.11 0.13
N LYS A 204 17.05 -0.15 0.51
CA LYS A 204 17.53 -1.00 1.61
C LYS A 204 17.37 -0.28 2.95
N VAL A 205 16.72 -0.95 3.90
CA VAL A 205 16.62 -0.56 5.31
C VAL A 205 17.32 -1.58 6.22
N THR A 206 17.80 -1.11 7.36
CA THR A 206 18.50 -1.93 8.38
C THR A 206 17.96 -1.67 9.78
N ALA A 207 16.81 -1.01 9.88
CA ALA A 207 16.08 -0.75 11.12
C ALA A 207 14.64 -0.39 10.76
N ASP A 208 13.76 -0.51 11.75
CA ASP A 208 12.39 0.02 11.69
C ASP A 208 12.37 1.51 11.36
N GLY A 209 11.31 1.93 10.66
CA GLY A 209 11.06 3.30 10.30
C GLY A 209 10.32 3.46 8.98
N THR A 210 10.22 4.71 8.54
CA THR A 210 9.53 5.09 7.32
C THR A 210 10.52 5.29 6.17
N VAL A 211 10.15 4.80 5.00
CA VAL A 211 10.86 4.98 3.73
C VAL A 211 9.95 5.72 2.75
N GLU A 212 10.48 6.71 2.05
CA GLU A 212 9.72 7.48 1.06
C GLU A 212 10.10 7.06 -0.37
N PHE A 213 9.10 6.85 -1.22
CA PHE A 213 9.25 6.55 -2.63
C PHE A 213 8.72 7.69 -3.49
N ASP A 214 9.53 8.09 -4.48
CA ASP A 214 9.08 8.97 -5.56
C ASP A 214 8.44 8.11 -6.65
N LEU A 215 7.11 8.15 -6.70
CA LEU A 215 6.26 7.53 -7.71
C LEU A 215 5.81 8.53 -8.78
N SER A 216 6.46 9.70 -8.87
CA SER A 216 6.17 10.69 -9.92
C SER A 216 6.36 10.08 -11.31
N GLY A 217 5.35 10.24 -12.16
CA GLY A 217 5.36 9.69 -13.52
C GLY A 217 4.80 8.28 -13.64
N PHE A 218 4.35 7.68 -12.55
CA PHE A 218 3.53 6.48 -12.59
C PHE A 218 2.12 6.82 -13.09
N GLU A 219 1.50 5.88 -13.80
CA GLU A 219 0.10 6.01 -14.19
C GLU A 219 -0.81 5.76 -12.97
N PRO A 220 -1.96 6.47 -12.87
CA PRO A 220 -2.93 6.21 -11.81
C PRO A 220 -3.39 4.74 -11.78
N GLY A 221 -3.54 4.19 -10.58
CA GLY A 221 -3.91 2.78 -10.39
C GLY A 221 -3.45 2.19 -9.07
N SER A 222 -3.68 0.89 -8.90
CA SER A 222 -3.27 0.16 -7.69
C SER A 222 -1.76 -0.11 -7.69
N ILE A 223 -1.11 0.15 -6.57
CA ILE A 223 0.31 -0.09 -6.30
C ILE A 223 0.43 -0.96 -5.04
N GLU A 224 1.40 -1.85 -5.05
CA GLU A 224 1.80 -2.64 -3.88
C GLU A 224 3.31 -2.52 -3.71
N PHE A 225 3.79 -2.68 -2.48
CA PHE A 225 5.21 -2.78 -2.17
C PHE A 225 5.55 -4.18 -1.72
N SER A 226 6.74 -4.65 -2.06
CA SER A 226 7.32 -5.86 -1.49
C SER A 226 8.55 -5.52 -0.67
N ALA A 227 8.80 -6.28 0.39
CA ALA A 227 10.02 -6.25 1.16
C ALA A 227 10.65 -7.64 1.12
N VAL A 228 11.89 -7.73 0.66
CA VAL A 228 12.74 -8.92 0.81
C VAL A 228 13.65 -8.69 2.00
N ILE A 229 13.38 -9.40 3.09
CA ILE A 229 14.12 -9.35 4.35
C ILE A 229 15.23 -10.39 4.28
N THR A 230 16.41 -10.06 4.78
CA THR A 230 17.59 -10.94 4.79
C THR A 230 18.38 -10.72 6.08
N ASP A 231 18.59 -11.78 6.85
CA ASP A 231 19.43 -11.78 8.04
C ASP A 231 20.93 -12.00 7.73
N ASP A 232 21.76 -11.91 8.77
CA ASP A 232 23.20 -12.14 8.69
C ASP A 232 23.56 -13.62 8.41
N ALA A 233 22.67 -14.57 8.71
CA ALA A 233 22.81 -15.98 8.34
C ALA A 233 22.45 -16.25 6.88
N GLY A 234 21.80 -15.31 6.21
CA GLY A 234 21.35 -15.37 4.82
C GLY A 234 19.96 -15.96 4.64
N ASN A 235 19.16 -16.16 5.68
CA ASN A 235 17.76 -16.54 5.49
C ASN A 235 17.00 -15.34 4.91
N THR A 236 15.91 -15.61 4.21
CA THR A 236 15.10 -14.56 3.58
C THR A 236 13.61 -14.75 3.80
N LEU A 237 12.89 -13.65 3.99
CA LEU A 237 11.42 -13.61 4.02
C LEU A 237 10.93 -12.53 3.05
N THR A 238 9.87 -12.81 2.30
CA THR A 238 9.21 -11.80 1.46
C THR A 238 7.85 -11.44 2.05
N LYS A 239 7.62 -10.13 2.23
CA LYS A 239 6.33 -9.56 2.64
C LYS A 239 5.81 -8.64 1.55
N VAL A 240 4.51 -8.64 1.33
CA VAL A 240 3.82 -7.67 0.44
C VAL A 240 2.92 -6.80 1.30
N SER A 241 2.89 -5.51 1.02
CA SER A 241 2.00 -4.55 1.68
C SER A 241 0.55 -4.77 1.26
N ASP A 242 -0.38 -4.11 1.93
CA ASP A 242 -1.70 -3.87 1.34
C ASP A 242 -1.58 -2.98 0.09
N SER A 243 -2.63 -2.99 -0.74
CA SER A 243 -2.70 -2.17 -1.94
C SER A 243 -2.99 -0.70 -1.61
N LEU A 244 -2.26 0.19 -2.27
CA LEU A 244 -2.45 1.63 -2.27
C LEU A 244 -2.93 2.09 -3.65
N THR A 245 -3.77 3.13 -3.72
CA THR A 245 -4.24 3.69 -5.00
C THR A 245 -3.48 4.99 -5.33
N LEU A 246 -2.87 5.07 -6.52
CA LEU A 246 -2.47 6.34 -7.12
C LEU A 246 -3.70 6.94 -7.82
N ALA A 247 -4.25 8.02 -7.26
CA ALA A 247 -5.44 8.66 -7.79
C ALA A 247 -5.14 9.50 -9.03
N ALA A 248 -6.02 9.48 -10.02
CA ALA A 248 -5.91 10.44 -11.13
C ALA A 248 -6.20 11.86 -10.62
N SER A 249 -5.66 12.87 -11.30
CA SER A 249 -5.98 14.27 -10.99
C SER A 249 -7.49 14.48 -11.04
N GLU A 250 -8.06 14.89 -9.91
CA GLU A 250 -9.46 15.27 -9.82
C GLU A 250 -9.63 16.59 -10.59
N SER A 251 -10.34 16.53 -11.72
CA SER A 251 -10.78 17.74 -12.42
C SER A 251 -12.08 18.20 -11.80
N PRO A 252 -12.34 19.52 -11.74
CA PRO A 252 -13.68 20.04 -11.51
C PRO A 252 -14.63 19.43 -12.56
N GLU A 253 -15.47 18.48 -12.15
CA GLU A 253 -16.55 17.93 -12.97
C GLU A 253 -17.65 18.99 -13.03
N PRO A 254 -18.00 19.54 -14.21
CA PRO A 254 -19.10 20.48 -14.30
C PRO A 254 -20.40 19.74 -13.95
N GLY A 255 -20.90 19.94 -12.74
CA GLY A 255 -22.09 19.27 -12.22
C GLY A 255 -23.27 19.42 -13.18
N THR A 256 -23.76 18.31 -13.72
CA THR A 256 -25.08 18.24 -14.36
C THR A 256 -26.10 17.73 -13.35
N GLY A 257 -26.46 18.53 -12.35
CA GLY A 257 -27.52 18.14 -11.42
C GLY A 257 -27.67 19.09 -10.23
N GLY A 258 -28.87 19.62 -10.03
CA GLY A 258 -29.23 20.52 -8.93
C GLY A 258 -29.39 21.96 -9.42
N GLU A 259 -30.53 22.59 -9.18
CA GLU A 259 -30.83 23.95 -9.62
C GLU A 259 -30.00 25.02 -8.85
N GLY A 260 -28.69 25.10 -9.11
CA GLY A 260 -27.80 26.19 -8.75
C GLY A 260 -27.14 26.73 -10.01
N ASN A 261 -27.35 28.00 -10.34
CA ASN A 261 -26.82 28.66 -11.53
C ASN A 261 -25.30 28.45 -11.65
N PRO A 262 -24.72 28.21 -12.85
CA PRO A 262 -23.28 28.41 -13.05
C PRO A 262 -22.99 29.91 -12.83
N TYR A 263 -22.63 30.27 -11.60
CA TYR A 263 -22.44 31.66 -11.17
C TYR A 263 -21.14 32.22 -11.75
N ASP A 264 -21.15 33.51 -12.09
CA ASP A 264 -20.18 34.18 -12.95
C ASP A 264 -19.05 34.90 -12.21
N GLY A 265 -18.74 34.50 -10.97
CA GLY A 265 -17.63 35.02 -10.17
C GLY A 265 -17.83 36.46 -9.67
N LEU A 266 -19.07 36.91 -9.48
CA LEU A 266 -19.39 38.26 -8.97
C LEU A 266 -20.00 38.27 -7.56
N ASP A 267 -20.44 37.12 -7.03
CA ASP A 267 -20.99 36.99 -5.67
C ASP A 267 -19.97 36.25 -4.80
N PRO A 268 -19.41 36.89 -3.75
CA PRO A 268 -18.41 36.26 -2.87
C PRO A 268 -19.04 35.29 -1.87
N THR A 269 -20.32 34.90 -2.01
CA THR A 269 -20.95 33.92 -1.12
C THR A 269 -21.81 32.94 -1.91
N HIS A 270 -21.39 31.69 -1.94
CA HIS A 270 -22.13 30.58 -2.55
C HIS A 270 -22.59 29.60 -1.47
N MET A 271 -23.88 29.24 -1.55
CA MET A 271 -24.49 28.27 -0.65
C MET A 271 -25.15 27.20 -1.51
N GLY A 272 -24.80 25.94 -1.25
CA GLY A 272 -25.45 24.77 -1.80
C GLY A 272 -26.78 24.49 -1.11
N THR A 273 -27.15 23.22 -1.07
CA THR A 273 -28.48 22.73 -0.75
C THR A 273 -28.40 21.65 0.33
N ALA A 274 -29.33 20.69 0.28
CA ALA A 274 -29.32 19.52 1.16
C ALA A 274 -29.10 18.23 0.33
N SER A 275 -28.51 18.38 -0.85
CA SER A 275 -28.18 17.33 -1.81
C SER A 275 -26.75 17.56 -2.27
N ASP A 276 -26.11 16.51 -2.80
CA ASP A 276 -24.75 16.57 -3.32
C ASP A 276 -24.58 17.71 -4.35
N ASP A 277 -23.80 18.71 -3.99
CA ASP A 277 -23.58 19.91 -4.77
C ASP A 277 -22.16 19.97 -5.33
N TYR A 278 -22.04 20.71 -6.44
CA TYR A 278 -20.75 21.11 -7.00
C TYR A 278 -20.67 22.62 -6.87
N LEU A 279 -19.79 23.11 -5.99
CA LEU A 279 -19.56 24.52 -5.77
C LEU A 279 -18.21 24.92 -6.35
N LYS A 280 -18.21 26.05 -7.04
CA LYS A 280 -17.01 26.62 -7.64
C LYS A 280 -16.96 28.12 -7.38
N GLY A 281 -15.90 28.56 -6.72
CA GLY A 281 -15.53 29.96 -6.54
C GLY A 281 -14.92 30.56 -7.82
N GLY A 282 -14.20 31.65 -7.64
CA GLY A 282 -13.44 32.35 -8.67
C GLY A 282 -12.07 32.77 -8.16
N SER A 283 -11.49 33.80 -8.78
CA SER A 283 -10.14 34.25 -8.45
C SER A 283 -10.09 35.30 -7.33
N GLY A 284 -11.09 35.38 -6.47
CA GLY A 284 -11.12 36.33 -5.37
C GLY A 284 -11.78 35.70 -4.14
N ALA A 285 -11.64 36.36 -2.99
CA ALA A 285 -12.14 35.86 -1.71
C ALA A 285 -13.65 35.55 -1.74
N ASP A 286 -13.95 34.26 -1.58
CA ASP A 286 -15.26 33.65 -1.63
C ASP A 286 -15.61 32.97 -0.31
N ILE A 287 -16.91 32.79 -0.06
CA ILE A 287 -17.46 32.02 1.04
C ILE A 287 -18.30 30.91 0.43
N LEU A 288 -17.88 29.66 0.56
CA LEU A 288 -18.51 28.49 -0.05
C LEU A 288 -19.06 27.58 1.05
N ILE A 289 -20.37 27.38 1.06
CA ILE A 289 -21.08 26.55 2.05
C ILE A 289 -21.81 25.44 1.32
N GLY A 290 -21.38 24.19 1.44
CA GLY A 290 -21.97 23.02 0.77
C GLY A 290 -23.39 22.76 1.25
N GLY A 291 -23.55 22.58 2.56
CA GLY A 291 -24.84 22.42 3.21
C GLY A 291 -24.99 21.01 3.75
N ALA A 292 -25.85 20.19 3.16
CA ALA A 292 -25.86 18.76 3.46
C ALA A 292 -25.77 17.97 2.17
N GLY A 293 -25.16 16.80 2.18
CA GLY A 293 -24.91 16.02 0.96
C GLY A 293 -23.48 15.52 0.92
N LEU A 294 -23.06 14.97 -0.21
CA LEU A 294 -21.64 14.77 -0.51
C LEU A 294 -21.21 15.87 -1.48
N ASP A 295 -20.73 16.96 -0.92
CA ASP A 295 -20.43 18.17 -1.68
C ASP A 295 -18.99 18.14 -2.20
N ARG A 296 -18.79 18.82 -3.33
CA ARG A 296 -17.45 19.05 -3.87
C ARG A 296 -17.27 20.54 -4.13
N ILE A 297 -16.33 21.15 -3.42
CA ILE A 297 -16.15 22.59 -3.34
C ILE A 297 -14.75 22.95 -3.85
N TRP A 298 -14.68 23.76 -4.90
CA TRP A 298 -13.43 24.33 -5.44
C TRP A 298 -13.44 25.85 -5.34
N ALA A 299 -12.63 26.44 -4.46
CA ALA A 299 -12.60 27.90 -4.34
C ALA A 299 -11.76 28.61 -5.41
N GLU A 300 -10.79 27.90 -6.00
CA GLU A 300 -9.86 28.36 -7.04
C GLU A 300 -8.75 29.28 -6.52
N GLY A 301 -9.03 30.53 -6.21
CA GLY A 301 -8.00 31.31 -5.52
C GLY A 301 -8.46 32.66 -5.05
N GLY A 302 -7.73 33.24 -4.11
CA GLY A 302 -8.32 34.19 -3.18
C GLY A 302 -8.10 33.66 -1.77
N ASP A 303 -8.48 34.45 -0.77
CA ASP A 303 -8.47 33.99 0.61
C ASP A 303 -9.91 33.57 0.94
N ASP A 304 -10.19 32.27 0.85
CA ASP A 304 -11.53 31.73 0.80
C ASP A 304 -11.98 31.13 2.14
N ILE A 305 -13.30 31.03 2.35
CA ILE A 305 -13.89 30.33 3.51
C ILE A 305 -14.71 29.17 2.99
N LEU A 306 -14.33 27.95 3.33
CA LEU A 306 -14.98 26.71 2.88
C LEU A 306 -15.63 26.00 4.08
N ASP A 307 -16.92 25.70 3.97
CA ASP A 307 -17.72 24.96 4.95
C ASP A 307 -18.47 23.86 4.19
N GLY A 308 -17.97 22.62 4.25
CA GLY A 308 -18.62 21.47 3.59
C GLY A 308 -20.03 21.27 4.12
N GLY A 309 -20.16 21.33 5.44
CA GLY A 309 -21.41 21.15 6.15
C GLY A 309 -21.57 19.69 6.60
N ALA A 310 -22.73 19.11 6.38
CA ALA A 310 -23.04 17.74 6.78
C ALA A 310 -22.83 16.78 5.61
N GLY A 311 -21.80 15.96 5.68
CA GLY A 311 -21.38 15.16 4.54
C GLY A 311 -20.01 14.57 4.77
N GLY A 312 -19.55 13.78 3.80
CA GLY A 312 -18.13 13.55 3.59
C GLY A 312 -17.75 14.32 2.34
N ASP A 313 -17.32 15.56 2.52
CA ASP A 313 -17.18 16.55 1.46
C ASP A 313 -15.76 16.60 0.92
N LYS A 314 -15.58 16.98 -0.35
CA LYS A 314 -14.25 17.23 -0.94
C LYS A 314 -14.02 18.72 -1.07
N LEU A 315 -13.03 19.24 -0.37
CA LEU A 315 -12.73 20.66 -0.28
C LEU A 315 -11.38 20.96 -0.92
N PHE A 316 -11.37 21.89 -1.87
CA PHE A 316 -10.20 22.41 -2.54
C PHE A 316 -10.14 23.93 -2.33
N GLY A 317 -9.20 24.39 -1.51
CA GLY A 317 -8.96 25.82 -1.28
C GLY A 317 -8.43 26.50 -2.54
N GLY A 318 -7.48 25.85 -3.21
CA GLY A 318 -6.79 26.43 -4.34
C GLY A 318 -5.66 27.34 -3.88
N VAL A 319 -5.49 28.48 -4.54
CA VAL A 319 -4.36 29.40 -4.25
C VAL A 319 -4.79 30.52 -3.33
N GLY A 320 -4.18 30.63 -2.16
CA GLY A 320 -4.35 31.75 -1.24
C GLY A 320 -4.31 31.29 0.21
N ALA A 321 -4.76 32.14 1.14
CA ALA A 321 -4.84 31.75 2.54
C ALA A 321 -6.29 31.39 2.89
N ASP A 322 -6.60 30.09 2.85
CA ASP A 322 -7.96 29.59 2.93
C ASP A 322 -8.36 29.12 4.34
N THR A 323 -9.62 29.24 4.68
CA THR A 323 -10.18 28.80 5.97
C THR A 323 -11.16 27.67 5.78
N PHE A 324 -10.81 26.49 6.26
CA PHE A 324 -11.67 25.31 6.27
C PHE A 324 -12.42 25.22 7.59
N VAL A 325 -13.74 25.30 7.53
CA VAL A 325 -14.64 25.44 8.68
C VAL A 325 -15.26 24.10 9.04
N PHE A 326 -15.09 23.70 10.30
CA PHE A 326 -15.68 22.51 10.89
C PHE A 326 -16.61 22.90 12.03
N ARG A 327 -17.88 22.49 11.97
CA ARG A 327 -18.88 22.81 13.00
C ARG A 327 -19.24 21.58 13.80
N ALA A 328 -19.29 21.70 15.12
CA ALA A 328 -19.71 20.60 16.00
C ALA A 328 -21.12 20.05 15.66
N GLU A 329 -21.97 20.83 14.98
CA GLU A 329 -23.28 20.37 14.54
C GLU A 329 -23.23 19.35 13.40
N THR A 330 -22.18 19.35 12.59
CA THR A 330 -22.02 18.52 11.38
C THR A 330 -20.90 17.49 11.50
N LEU A 331 -19.97 17.66 12.44
CA LEU A 331 -18.95 16.65 12.77
C LEU A 331 -19.59 15.28 13.08
N GLY A 332 -18.95 14.22 12.58
CA GLY A 332 -19.41 12.82 12.74
C GLY A 332 -20.55 12.41 11.79
N GLN A 333 -20.94 13.28 10.84
CA GLN A 333 -21.93 12.95 9.79
C GLN A 333 -21.30 12.47 8.48
N GLY A 334 -19.97 12.49 8.42
CA GLY A 334 -19.11 12.00 7.36
C GLY A 334 -17.67 12.41 7.66
N VAL A 335 -16.75 12.06 6.76
CA VAL A 335 -15.34 12.42 6.85
C VAL A 335 -15.02 13.27 5.64
N ASP A 336 -14.63 14.52 5.87
CA ASP A 336 -14.26 15.45 4.81
C ASP A 336 -12.85 15.14 4.29
N GLU A 337 -12.58 15.51 3.05
CA GLU A 337 -11.27 15.43 2.43
C GLU A 337 -10.81 16.83 2.04
N LEU A 338 -9.80 17.35 2.72
CA LEU A 338 -9.09 18.57 2.34
C LEU A 338 -7.99 18.16 1.37
N LYS A 339 -8.12 18.58 0.11
CA LYS A 339 -7.35 18.03 -1.01
C LYS A 339 -6.03 18.74 -1.28
N ASP A 340 -5.88 19.97 -0.82
CA ASP A 340 -4.77 20.86 -1.12
C ASP A 340 -4.41 21.81 0.06
N PHE A 341 -4.68 21.39 1.30
CA PHE A 341 -4.37 22.20 2.48
C PHE A 341 -2.86 22.50 2.59
N ASP A 342 -2.49 23.78 2.58
CA ASP A 342 -1.11 24.24 2.72
C ASP A 342 -0.98 25.35 3.78
N ALA A 343 -0.57 24.94 4.99
CA ALA A 343 -0.29 25.88 6.09
C ALA A 343 0.81 26.90 5.76
N SER A 344 1.64 26.66 4.73
CA SER A 344 2.66 27.60 4.25
C SER A 344 2.11 28.67 3.30
N GLU A 345 0.99 28.40 2.62
CA GLU A 345 0.23 29.41 1.86
C GLU A 345 -0.62 30.30 2.78
N GLY A 346 -0.93 29.80 3.98
CA GLY A 346 -1.66 30.52 5.02
C GLY A 346 -2.99 29.86 5.38
N ASP A 347 -3.20 28.62 4.92
CA ASP A 347 -4.42 27.88 5.21
C ASP A 347 -4.60 27.61 6.70
N MET A 348 -5.87 27.57 7.10
CA MET A 348 -6.28 27.45 8.48
C MET A 348 -7.48 26.53 8.64
N LEU A 349 -7.51 25.79 9.75
CA LEU A 349 -8.67 25.04 10.19
C LEU A 349 -9.40 25.83 11.27
N ALA A 350 -10.70 26.09 11.08
CA ALA A 350 -11.56 26.74 12.07
C ALA A 350 -12.56 25.73 12.63
N VAL A 351 -12.36 25.29 13.87
CA VAL A 351 -13.26 24.34 14.55
C VAL A 351 -14.18 25.09 15.51
N ILE A 352 -15.48 25.04 15.24
CA ILE A 352 -16.50 25.85 15.93
C ILE A 352 -17.37 24.96 16.81
N GLY A 353 -17.46 25.31 18.10
CA GLY A 353 -18.42 24.73 19.04
C GLY A 353 -18.06 23.34 19.57
N LEU A 354 -16.90 22.79 19.20
CA LEU A 354 -16.43 21.48 19.68
C LEU A 354 -15.77 21.59 21.06
N VAL A 355 -14.81 22.51 21.20
CA VAL A 355 -13.98 22.65 22.40
C VAL A 355 -14.64 23.64 23.36
N PRO A 356 -15.05 23.23 24.58
CA PRO A 356 -15.68 24.14 25.52
C PRO A 356 -14.76 25.31 25.89
N GLU A 357 -15.33 26.52 25.98
CA GLU A 357 -14.59 27.72 26.37
C GLU A 357 -13.88 27.51 27.72
N GLY A 358 -12.55 27.64 27.72
CA GLY A 358 -11.71 27.44 28.91
C GLY A 358 -11.31 25.99 29.19
N ALA A 359 -11.49 25.06 28.24
CA ALA A 359 -10.87 23.73 28.30
C ALA A 359 -9.35 23.86 28.48
N ALA A 360 -8.81 23.18 29.50
CA ALA A 360 -7.39 23.29 29.83
C ALA A 360 -6.47 22.55 28.84
N ASP A 361 -7.02 21.59 28.09
CA ASP A 361 -6.32 20.77 27.10
C ASP A 361 -7.26 20.45 25.93
N PRO A 362 -7.13 21.15 24.79
CA PRO A 362 -7.88 20.87 23.57
C PRO A 362 -7.61 19.46 23.00
N SER A 363 -6.47 18.85 23.34
CA SER A 363 -6.08 17.52 22.82
C SER A 363 -7.01 16.39 23.28
N GLY A 364 -7.78 16.62 24.34
CA GLY A 364 -8.83 15.69 24.79
C GLY A 364 -10.10 15.72 23.94
N TRP A 365 -10.22 16.69 23.03
CA TRP A 365 -11.40 16.90 22.17
C TRP A 365 -11.08 16.78 20.69
N LEU A 366 -9.86 17.11 20.31
CA LEU A 366 -9.37 17.15 18.94
C LEU A 366 -7.95 16.60 18.93
N ARG A 367 -7.62 15.78 17.94
CA ARG A 367 -6.25 15.38 17.67
C ARG A 367 -6.04 15.19 16.18
N PHE A 368 -4.78 15.23 15.77
CA PHE A 368 -4.36 14.85 14.43
C PHE A 368 -3.55 13.56 14.54
N VAL A 369 -3.83 12.62 13.66
CA VAL A 369 -3.10 11.35 13.56
C VAL A 369 -2.45 11.30 12.19
N ASP A 370 -1.13 11.35 12.18
CA ASP A 370 -0.37 11.20 10.94
C ASP A 370 -0.57 9.80 10.36
N GLN A 371 -0.89 9.74 9.07
CA GLN A 371 -1.08 8.52 8.29
C GLN A 371 -0.35 8.65 6.94
N GLY A 372 0.98 8.65 6.99
CA GLY A 372 1.80 8.73 5.78
C GLY A 372 1.87 10.13 5.21
N THR A 373 1.26 10.34 4.05
CA THR A 373 1.16 11.65 3.36
C THR A 373 -0.02 12.48 3.83
N VAL A 374 -0.97 11.88 4.55
CA VAL A 374 -2.15 12.58 5.09
C VAL A 374 -2.08 12.65 6.61
N SER A 375 -2.85 13.58 7.18
CA SER A 375 -3.16 13.57 8.61
C SER A 375 -4.67 13.56 8.81
N VAL A 376 -5.11 12.64 9.66
CA VAL A 376 -6.52 12.46 9.99
C VAL A 376 -6.86 13.30 11.21
N MET A 377 -7.75 14.26 11.02
CA MET A 377 -8.37 15.01 12.10
C MET A 377 -9.41 14.12 12.78
N GLN A 378 -9.24 13.91 14.08
CA GLN A 378 -10.14 13.11 14.90
C GLN A 378 -10.67 13.93 16.07
N VAL A 379 -11.94 13.71 16.42
CA VAL A 379 -12.61 14.45 17.50
C VAL A 379 -13.29 13.51 18.48
N ASP A 380 -13.36 13.91 19.75
CA ASP A 380 -14.18 13.26 20.76
C ASP A 380 -15.41 14.12 21.05
N LEU A 381 -16.50 13.83 20.33
CA LEU A 381 -17.78 14.53 20.48
C LEU A 381 -18.45 14.29 21.84
N SER A 382 -18.04 13.24 22.56
CA SER A 382 -18.56 12.92 23.89
C SER A 382 -17.82 13.65 25.02
N GLY A 383 -16.61 14.14 24.74
CA GLY A 383 -15.71 14.75 25.73
C GLY A 383 -15.16 13.75 26.74
N SER A 384 -15.12 12.46 26.40
CA SER A 384 -14.65 11.37 27.27
C SER A 384 -13.12 11.31 27.40
N GLY A 385 -12.41 11.84 26.40
CA GLY A 385 -10.97 11.70 26.17
C GLY A 385 -10.54 10.35 25.62
N SER A 386 -11.46 9.50 25.11
CA SER A 386 -11.13 8.15 24.63
C SER A 386 -11.81 7.70 23.34
N ASP A 387 -12.99 8.24 23.02
CA ASP A 387 -13.81 7.79 21.90
C ASP A 387 -13.67 8.81 20.75
N PHE A 388 -12.53 8.75 20.05
CA PHE A 388 -12.23 9.63 18.92
C PHE A 388 -12.81 9.07 17.60
N GLU A 389 -13.44 9.94 16.82
CA GLU A 389 -14.01 9.66 15.51
C GLU A 389 -13.30 10.50 14.44
N ASP A 390 -13.05 9.90 13.27
CA ASP A 390 -12.49 10.59 12.10
C ASP A 390 -13.49 11.60 11.56
N VAL A 391 -13.03 12.80 11.24
CA VAL A 391 -13.89 13.87 10.70
C VAL A 391 -13.29 14.60 9.51
N ALA A 392 -11.97 14.58 9.36
CA ALA A 392 -11.35 15.05 8.13
C ALA A 392 -10.06 14.28 7.83
N VAL A 393 -9.80 14.04 6.55
CA VAL A 393 -8.51 13.63 6.02
C VAL A 393 -7.89 14.85 5.37
N ILE A 394 -6.75 15.28 5.90
CA ILE A 394 -6.01 16.45 5.43
C ILE A 394 -4.84 15.93 4.59
N ARG A 395 -4.93 16.11 3.28
CA ARG A 395 -3.86 15.74 2.36
C ARG A 395 -2.73 16.76 2.46
N ASP A 396 -1.50 16.28 2.27
CA ASP A 396 -0.26 17.01 2.57
C ASP A 396 -0.08 17.48 4.02
N GLY A 397 -0.98 17.10 4.93
CA GLY A 397 -1.01 17.52 6.33
C GLY A 397 0.06 16.90 7.24
N ARG A 398 1.25 16.57 6.75
CA ARG A 398 2.27 15.83 7.52
C ARG A 398 2.71 16.58 8.78
N GLY A 399 2.67 15.89 9.92
CA GLY A 399 3.18 16.40 11.19
C GLY A 399 2.30 17.49 11.80
N LEU A 400 1.01 17.53 11.43
CA LEU A 400 0.05 18.39 12.09
C LEU A 400 -0.20 17.89 13.51
N ASP A 401 -0.11 18.80 14.48
CA ASP A 401 -0.48 18.55 15.86
C ASP A 401 -1.16 19.79 16.44
N VAL A 402 -2.08 19.56 17.39
CA VAL A 402 -2.94 20.62 17.94
C VAL A 402 -2.12 21.74 18.58
N GLU A 403 -1.05 21.40 19.32
CA GLU A 403 -0.24 22.38 20.05
C GLU A 403 0.50 23.30 19.08
N THR A 404 1.17 22.73 18.08
CA THR A 404 1.93 23.47 17.07
C THR A 404 1.01 24.29 16.16
N MET A 405 -0.14 23.75 15.75
CA MET A 405 -1.09 24.48 14.90
C MET A 405 -1.70 25.67 15.63
N LEU A 406 -2.08 25.53 16.91
CA LEU A 406 -2.55 26.65 17.72
C LEU A 406 -1.47 27.72 17.93
N ALA A 407 -0.21 27.30 18.12
CA ALA A 407 0.89 28.24 18.35
C ALA A 407 1.27 29.05 17.09
N ASN A 408 0.95 28.51 15.91
CA ASN A 408 1.27 29.11 14.61
C ASN A 408 0.05 29.75 13.91
N ASP A 409 -1.09 29.88 14.61
CA ASP A 409 -2.35 30.42 14.06
C ASP A 409 -2.88 29.64 12.83
N VAL A 410 -2.60 28.33 12.75
CA VAL A 410 -3.08 27.41 11.69
C VAL A 410 -4.35 26.67 12.12
N LEU A 411 -4.62 26.61 13.42
CA LEU A 411 -5.85 26.06 13.99
C LEU A 411 -6.50 27.12 14.88
N GLU A 412 -7.77 27.42 14.64
CA GLU A 412 -8.58 28.26 15.51
C GLU A 412 -9.74 27.46 16.11
N LEU A 413 -9.96 27.66 17.41
CA LEU A 413 -11.02 27.01 18.18
C LEU A 413 -11.99 28.09 18.68
N TYR A 414 -13.26 27.97 18.31
CA TYR A 414 -14.31 28.97 18.56
C TYR A 414 -15.44 28.48 19.46
#